data_AF-A0A917AAI1-F1
#
_entry.id   AF-A0A917AAI1-F1
#
_cell.length_a   1.000
_cell.length_b   1.000
_cell.length_c   1.000
_cell.angle_alpha   90.00
_cell.angle_beta   90.00
_cell.angle_gamma   90.00
#
_symmetry.space_group_name_H-M   'P 1'
#
loop_
_entity.id
_entity.type
_entity.pdbx_description
1 polymer ?
#
loop_
_entity_poly.entity_id
_entity_poly.type
_entity_poly.pdbx_seq_one_letter_code
_entity_poly.pdbx_strand_id
1 'polypeptide(L)'
;MGQIYQMQMKIPFDMSDVNGNIKIPQLILLSLQVSEMQSESLGISDQDLLEKHQLVWIVTDYEMILHRLPAFGDEIRIETEALSYNRLFCYRRFTIFDRDGEVLVEMLASFVMMNRETRKVQPVDGDLLAPYQSSFDKKVIRGPKYPATEMLEQKEFQIRFYDLDMNGHVNNSKYLDWIFEALGVAFLTSHVPRKINLKYVKEVRSDGTIASCVEREGLVSSHQIRSDAGIHAQAIIEWRKEENHV
;
A
#
# COMPACT_ATOMS: atom_id res chain seq x y z
N MET A 1 13.40 4.84 18.46
CA MET A 1 12.18 5.38 17.83
C MET A 1 12.67 6.24 16.69
N GLY A 2 12.08 6.06 15.51
CA GLY A 2 12.51 6.75 14.31
C GLY A 2 12.11 8.22 14.34
N GLN A 3 12.67 9.01 13.43
CA GLN A 3 12.22 10.38 13.23
C GLN A 3 10.83 10.37 12.59
N ILE A 4 9.96 11.23 13.10
CA ILE A 4 8.62 11.43 12.59
C ILE A 4 8.64 12.57 11.57
N TYR A 5 7.97 12.36 10.45
CA TYR A 5 7.67 13.40 9.46
C TYR A 5 6.18 13.43 9.18
N GLN A 6 5.64 14.58 8.80
CA GLN A 6 4.21 14.74 8.61
C GLN A 6 3.85 15.76 7.54
N MET A 7 2.68 15.58 6.97
CA MET A 7 2.03 16.51 6.04
C MET A 7 0.57 16.70 6.45
N GLN A 8 0.06 17.91 6.32
CA GLN A 8 -1.37 18.20 6.47
C GLN A 8 -1.97 18.48 5.11
N MET A 9 -3.20 18.03 4.90
CA MET A 9 -3.95 18.30 3.68
C MET A 9 -5.45 18.23 3.93
N LYS A 10 -6.20 18.82 2.98
CA LYS A 10 -7.65 18.66 2.91
C LYS A 10 -7.98 17.64 1.81
N ILE A 11 -8.90 16.72 2.09
CA ILE A 11 -9.30 15.69 1.11
C ILE A 11 -10.04 16.34 -0.08
N PRO A 12 -9.49 16.27 -1.30
CA PRO A 12 -10.11 16.85 -2.48
C PRO A 12 -11.17 15.92 -3.08
N PHE A 13 -12.07 16.49 -3.89
CA PHE A 13 -13.22 15.80 -4.46
C PHE A 13 -12.85 14.61 -5.36
N ASP A 14 -11.81 14.75 -6.19
CA ASP A 14 -11.36 13.75 -7.15
C ASP A 14 -10.70 12.52 -6.50
N MET A 15 -10.16 12.69 -5.28
CA MET A 15 -9.65 11.59 -4.47
C MET A 15 -10.76 10.82 -3.74
N SER A 16 -11.98 11.36 -3.67
CA SER A 16 -13.12 10.70 -3.04
C SER A 16 -13.85 9.75 -3.98
N ASP A 17 -14.40 8.67 -3.42
CA ASP A 17 -15.28 7.72 -4.08
C ASP A 17 -16.75 8.17 -4.02
N VAL A 18 -17.66 7.32 -4.52
CA VAL A 18 -19.10 7.61 -4.56
C VAL A 18 -19.76 7.67 -3.17
N ASN A 19 -19.09 7.15 -2.14
CA ASN A 19 -19.55 7.23 -0.75
C ASN A 19 -19.01 8.50 -0.06
N GLY A 20 -18.23 9.32 -0.76
CA GLY A 20 -17.59 10.51 -0.21
C GLY A 20 -16.30 10.22 0.57
N ASN A 21 -15.81 8.99 0.60
CA ASN A 21 -14.60 8.59 1.32
C ASN A 21 -13.37 8.66 0.40
N ILE A 22 -12.18 8.92 0.93
CA ILE A 22 -10.94 8.82 0.14
C ILE A 22 -10.77 7.40 -0.40
N LYS A 23 -10.42 7.30 -1.69
CA LYS A 23 -10.02 6.05 -2.33
C LYS A 23 -8.75 5.54 -1.66
N ILE A 24 -8.79 4.36 -1.06
CA ILE A 24 -7.63 3.73 -0.40
C ILE A 24 -6.37 3.68 -1.29
N PRO A 25 -6.45 3.39 -2.60
CA PRO A 25 -5.31 3.50 -3.52
C PRO A 25 -4.62 4.88 -3.48
N GLN A 26 -5.39 5.97 -3.39
CA GLN A 26 -4.87 7.33 -3.27
C GLN A 26 -4.24 7.58 -1.90
N LEU A 27 -4.83 7.04 -0.83
CA LEU A 27 -4.29 7.15 0.52
C LEU A 27 -2.89 6.50 0.63
N ILE A 28 -2.67 5.36 -0.03
CA ILE A 28 -1.34 4.74 -0.12
C ILE A 28 -0.37 5.62 -0.89
N LEU A 29 -0.77 6.16 -2.05
CA LEU A 29 0.09 7.04 -2.84
C LEU A 29 0.53 8.28 -2.04
N LEU A 30 -0.42 8.95 -1.38
CA LEU A 30 -0.13 10.09 -0.51
C LEU A 30 0.80 9.71 0.64
N SER A 31 0.60 8.54 1.25
CA SER A 31 1.45 8.08 2.34
C SER A 31 2.88 7.82 1.88
N LEU A 32 3.07 7.18 0.73
CA LEU A 32 4.38 6.98 0.12
C LEU A 32 5.04 8.32 -0.27
N GLN A 33 4.27 9.29 -0.76
CA GLN A 33 4.77 10.63 -1.04
C GLN A 33 5.28 11.32 0.24
N VAL A 34 4.57 11.22 1.36
CA VAL A 34 5.03 11.77 2.65
C VAL A 34 6.30 11.04 3.13
N SER A 35 6.43 9.74 2.86
CA SER A 35 7.67 8.99 3.09
C SER A 35 8.83 9.51 2.26
N GLU A 36 8.61 9.77 0.96
CA GLU A 36 9.60 10.31 0.04
C GLU A 36 10.06 11.71 0.47
N MET A 37 9.12 12.60 0.82
CA MET A 37 9.43 13.94 1.34
C MET A 37 10.30 13.88 2.61
N GLN A 38 10.07 12.89 3.49
CA GLN A 38 10.95 12.66 4.62
C GLN A 38 12.36 12.27 4.15
N SER A 39 12.47 11.30 3.25
CA SER A 39 13.76 10.84 2.70
C SER A 39 14.56 11.99 2.08
N GLU A 40 13.90 12.86 1.31
CA GLU A 40 14.49 14.07 0.75
C GLU A 40 14.98 15.04 1.84
N SER A 41 14.16 15.29 2.88
CA SER A 41 14.53 16.17 3.99
C SER A 41 15.73 15.67 4.80
N LEU A 42 16.02 14.37 4.73
CA LEU A 42 17.15 13.71 5.38
C LEU A 42 18.37 13.53 4.46
N GLY A 43 18.29 13.98 3.20
CA GLY A 43 19.39 13.87 2.23
C GLY A 43 19.64 12.44 1.73
N ILE A 44 18.61 11.59 1.76
CA ILE A 44 18.65 10.18 1.35
C ILE A 44 17.46 9.85 0.45
N SER A 45 17.25 10.68 -0.57
CA SER A 45 16.18 10.50 -1.55
C SER A 45 16.30 9.17 -2.31
N ASP A 46 15.22 8.74 -2.95
CA ASP A 46 15.23 7.55 -3.82
C ASP A 46 16.23 7.71 -4.98
N GLN A 47 16.41 8.95 -5.46
CA GLN A 47 17.44 9.28 -6.45
C GLN A 47 18.85 9.12 -5.89
N ASP A 48 19.12 9.59 -4.66
CA ASP A 48 20.42 9.41 -4.00
C ASP A 48 20.77 7.93 -3.85
N LEU A 49 19.80 7.10 -3.42
CA LEU A 49 19.98 5.66 -3.27
C LEU A 49 20.30 4.97 -4.59
N LEU A 50 19.61 5.36 -5.67
CA LEU A 50 19.85 4.82 -6.99
C LEU A 50 21.23 5.22 -7.51
N GLU A 51 21.55 6.52 -7.52
CA GLU A 51 22.78 7.04 -8.14
C GLU A 51 24.05 6.63 -7.37
N LYS A 52 24.00 6.61 -6.04
CA LYS A 52 25.19 6.34 -5.20
C LYS A 52 25.36 4.87 -4.87
N HIS A 53 24.27 4.10 -4.79
CA HIS A 53 24.30 2.72 -4.29
C HIS A 53 23.71 1.68 -5.26
N GLN A 54 23.12 2.11 -6.39
CA GLN A 54 22.39 1.22 -7.30
C GLN A 54 21.24 0.47 -6.63
N LEU A 55 20.66 1.06 -5.58
CA LEU A 55 19.58 0.47 -4.78
C LEU A 55 18.25 1.18 -5.06
N VAL A 56 17.18 0.42 -5.02
CA VAL A 56 15.80 0.92 -5.05
C VAL A 56 14.98 0.26 -3.93
N TRP A 57 14.00 1.00 -3.43
CA TRP A 57 13.02 0.49 -2.48
C TRP A 57 11.92 -0.28 -3.19
N ILE A 58 11.60 -1.46 -2.68
CA ILE A 58 10.48 -2.27 -3.16
C ILE A 58 9.55 -2.53 -1.98
N VAL A 59 8.30 -2.05 -2.10
CA VAL A 59 7.23 -2.40 -1.15
C VAL A 59 6.84 -3.85 -1.36
N THR A 60 6.81 -4.64 -0.29
CA THR A 60 6.43 -6.06 -0.35
C THR A 60 5.06 -6.31 0.27
N ASP A 61 4.71 -5.61 1.34
CA ASP A 61 3.49 -5.87 2.11
C ASP A 61 2.93 -4.59 2.74
N TYR A 62 1.61 -4.53 2.86
CA TYR A 62 0.88 -3.60 3.72
C TYR A 62 0.00 -4.35 4.71
N GLU A 63 0.01 -3.92 5.95
CA GLU A 63 -1.07 -4.15 6.90
C GLU A 63 -1.74 -2.82 7.23
N MET A 64 -3.06 -2.74 7.09
CA MET A 64 -3.82 -1.52 7.31
C MET A 64 -4.98 -1.79 8.25
N ILE A 65 -5.16 -0.93 9.24
CA ILE A 65 -6.31 -0.89 10.15
C ILE A 65 -7.04 0.42 9.89
N LEU A 66 -8.32 0.33 9.53
CA LEU A 66 -9.15 1.46 9.14
C LEU A 66 -10.26 1.63 10.19
N HIS A 67 -10.07 2.59 11.09
CA HIS A 67 -11.09 2.98 12.08
C HIS A 67 -12.17 3.81 11.38
N ARG A 68 -11.77 4.75 10.53
CA ARG A 68 -12.65 5.53 9.64
C ARG A 68 -11.87 5.99 8.42
N LEU A 69 -12.50 6.02 7.25
CA LEU A 69 -11.88 6.66 6.08
C LEU A 69 -12.07 8.18 6.17
N PRO A 70 -11.03 8.97 5.84
CA PRO A 70 -11.21 10.41 5.61
C PRO A 70 -12.29 10.68 4.56
N ALA A 71 -13.20 11.61 4.86
CA ALA A 71 -14.26 12.02 3.94
C ALA A 71 -13.84 13.23 3.11
N PHE A 72 -14.55 13.49 2.01
CA PHE A 72 -14.39 14.70 1.22
C PHE A 72 -14.45 15.95 2.10
N GLY A 73 -13.45 16.81 1.98
CA GLY A 73 -13.38 18.05 2.75
C GLY A 73 -12.85 17.89 4.18
N ASP A 74 -12.59 16.67 4.66
CA ASP A 74 -11.88 16.47 5.94
C ASP A 74 -10.48 17.08 5.85
N GLU A 75 -10.06 17.73 6.93
CA GLU A 75 -8.67 18.10 7.16
C GLU A 75 -7.99 16.95 7.90
N ILE A 76 -6.90 16.44 7.31
CA ILE A 76 -6.15 15.31 7.86
C ILE A 76 -4.67 15.63 8.00
N ARG A 77 -4.01 14.86 8.87
CA ARG A 77 -2.56 14.85 9.04
C ARG A 77 -2.05 13.44 8.79
N ILE A 78 -1.18 13.28 7.80
CA ILE A 78 -0.50 12.03 7.48
C ILE A 78 0.87 12.09 8.15
N GLU A 79 1.11 11.18 9.08
CA GLU A 79 2.38 11.00 9.78
C GLU A 79 3.10 9.75 9.25
N THR A 80 4.43 9.79 9.13
CA THR A 80 5.25 8.63 8.80
C THR A 80 6.46 8.50 9.71
N GLU A 81 6.83 7.26 10.02
CA GLU A 81 7.99 6.90 10.82
C GLU A 81 8.62 5.61 10.26
N ALA A 82 9.91 5.65 9.92
CA ALA A 82 10.65 4.42 9.69
C ALA A 82 10.96 3.77 11.06
N LEU A 83 10.22 2.72 11.40
CA LEU A 83 10.19 2.14 12.74
C LEU A 83 11.44 1.34 13.05
N SER A 84 11.69 0.34 12.21
CA SER A 84 12.73 -0.63 12.44
C SER A 84 13.16 -1.30 11.15
N TYR A 85 14.30 -1.95 11.21
CA TYR A 85 14.80 -2.75 10.10
C TYR A 85 15.48 -4.01 10.64
N ASN A 86 15.53 -5.02 9.79
CA ASN A 86 16.34 -6.21 10.00
C ASN A 86 17.28 -6.39 8.80
N ARG A 87 17.92 -7.55 8.69
CA ARG A 87 18.89 -7.80 7.62
C ARG A 87 18.31 -7.61 6.21
N LEU A 88 17.01 -7.81 6.00
CA LEU A 88 16.38 -7.79 4.66
C LEU A 88 15.21 -6.81 4.55
N PHE A 89 14.47 -6.59 5.64
CA PHE A 89 13.24 -5.81 5.64
C PHE A 89 13.40 -4.51 6.41
N CYS A 90 12.75 -3.47 5.92
CA CYS A 90 12.52 -2.21 6.62
C CYS A 90 11.02 -2.04 6.85
N TYR A 91 10.63 -1.60 8.04
CA TYR A 91 9.25 -1.41 8.44
C TYR A 91 8.99 0.07 8.65
N ARG A 92 8.00 0.61 7.94
CA ARG A 92 7.59 2.00 8.05
C ARG A 92 6.12 2.09 8.40
N ARG A 93 5.80 2.92 9.38
CA ARG A 93 4.43 3.23 9.77
C ARG A 93 3.95 4.47 9.04
N PHE A 94 2.66 4.46 8.75
CA PHE A 94 1.89 5.64 8.42
C PHE A 94 0.69 5.71 9.36
N THR A 95 0.45 6.88 9.95
CA THR A 95 -0.73 7.11 10.80
C THR A 95 -1.44 8.36 10.31
N ILE A 96 -2.73 8.21 10.03
CA ILE A 96 -3.57 9.29 9.53
C ILE A 96 -4.50 9.73 10.64
N PHE A 97 -4.44 11.01 10.96
CA PHE A 97 -5.24 11.65 11.99
C PHE A 97 -6.25 12.59 11.35
N ASP A 98 -7.39 12.79 12.02
CA ASP A 98 -8.25 13.94 11.75
C ASP A 98 -7.70 15.23 12.39
N ARG A 99 -8.46 16.32 12.22
CA ARG A 99 -8.14 17.64 12.78
C ARG A 99 -8.08 17.66 14.31
N ASP A 100 -8.82 16.78 14.97
CA ASP A 100 -8.96 16.73 16.43
C ASP A 100 -7.89 15.81 17.06
N GLY A 101 -7.11 15.11 16.22
CA GLY A 101 -6.00 14.24 16.62
C GLY A 101 -6.40 12.78 16.80
N GLU A 102 -7.61 12.39 16.41
CA GLU A 102 -8.06 11.00 16.47
C GLU A 102 -7.50 10.20 15.30
N VAL A 103 -7.13 8.95 15.58
CA VAL A 103 -6.54 8.05 14.57
C VAL A 103 -7.63 7.51 13.66
N LEU A 104 -7.53 7.84 12.37
CA LEU A 104 -8.43 7.37 11.33
C LEU A 104 -7.95 6.05 10.71
N VAL A 105 -6.67 6.01 10.34
CA VAL A 105 -6.05 4.87 9.64
C VAL A 105 -4.63 4.65 10.14
N GLU A 106 -4.29 3.40 10.38
CA GLU A 106 -2.92 2.96 10.67
C GLU A 106 -2.46 2.02 9.57
N MET A 107 -1.27 2.25 9.02
CA MET A 107 -0.68 1.41 8.00
C MET A 107 0.75 1.05 8.37
N LEU A 108 1.09 -0.21 8.21
CA LEU A 108 2.44 -0.72 8.33
C LEU A 108 2.87 -1.27 6.98
N ALA A 109 3.88 -0.64 6.38
CA ALA A 109 4.47 -1.05 5.12
C ALA A 109 5.80 -1.75 5.35
N SER A 110 6.00 -2.85 4.63
CA SER A 110 7.28 -3.58 4.60
C SER A 110 7.98 -3.29 3.28
N PHE A 111 9.27 -2.97 3.37
CA PHE A 111 10.12 -2.69 2.23
C PHE A 111 11.33 -3.62 2.23
N VAL A 112 11.83 -3.89 1.02
CA VAL A 112 13.17 -4.47 0.82
C VAL A 112 13.99 -3.55 -0.05
N MET A 113 15.31 -3.56 0.15
CA MET A 113 16.25 -2.92 -0.78
C MET A 113 16.60 -3.92 -1.89
N MET A 114 16.51 -3.47 -3.14
CA MET A 114 16.88 -4.28 -4.30
C MET A 114 17.95 -3.55 -5.11
N ASN A 115 18.97 -4.29 -5.55
CA ASN A 115 19.91 -3.75 -6.53
C ASN A 115 19.24 -3.66 -7.91
N ARG A 116 19.23 -2.47 -8.51
CA ARG A 116 18.47 -2.16 -9.74
C ARG A 116 18.89 -3.01 -10.93
N GLU A 117 20.19 -3.20 -11.13
CA GLU A 117 20.73 -3.94 -12.27
C GLU A 117 20.55 -5.45 -12.13
N THR A 118 20.95 -6.02 -10.99
CA THR A 118 20.93 -7.47 -10.78
C THR A 118 19.55 -8.00 -10.40
N ARG A 119 18.62 -7.12 -10.03
CA ARG A 119 17.30 -7.45 -9.48
C ARG A 119 17.33 -8.36 -8.25
N LYS A 120 18.44 -8.34 -7.50
CA LYS A 120 18.61 -9.12 -6.26
C LYS A 120 18.36 -8.26 -5.04
N VAL A 121 17.60 -8.80 -4.08
CA VAL A 121 17.45 -8.21 -2.75
C VAL A 121 18.81 -8.13 -2.08
N GLN A 122 19.14 -6.96 -1.53
CA GLN A 122 20.38 -6.70 -0.83
C GLN A 122 20.15 -6.66 0.69
N PRO A 123 21.15 -7.06 1.49
CA PRO A 123 21.12 -6.78 2.92
C PRO A 123 20.99 -5.28 3.18
N VAL A 124 20.21 -4.91 4.19
CA VAL A 124 20.06 -3.52 4.62
C VAL A 124 21.34 -3.07 5.33
N ASP A 125 21.92 -1.99 4.84
CA ASP A 125 23.01 -1.28 5.52
C ASP A 125 22.42 -0.33 6.57
N GLY A 126 22.90 -0.44 7.81
CA GLY A 126 22.44 0.41 8.92
C GLY A 126 22.81 1.88 8.74
N ASP A 127 23.93 2.16 8.06
CA ASP A 127 24.40 3.53 7.86
C ASP A 127 23.47 4.31 6.93
N LEU A 128 22.86 3.63 5.94
CA LEU A 128 21.83 4.22 5.07
C LEU A 128 20.55 4.57 5.83
N LEU A 129 20.30 3.90 6.96
CA LEU A 129 19.08 4.12 7.76
C LEU A 129 19.31 4.99 8.99
N ALA A 130 20.56 5.27 9.35
CA ALA A 130 20.91 6.10 10.49
C ALA A 130 20.21 7.47 10.50
N PRO A 131 20.02 8.17 9.35
CA PRO A 131 19.29 9.45 9.35
C PRO A 131 17.83 9.32 9.79
N TYR A 132 17.17 8.20 9.52
CA TYR A 132 15.81 7.95 9.98
C TYR A 132 15.72 7.63 11.47
N GLN A 133 16.84 7.35 12.15
CA GLN A 133 16.88 6.87 13.55
C GLN A 133 16.10 5.57 13.79
N SER A 134 15.91 4.77 12.73
CA SER A 134 15.28 3.46 12.78
C SER A 134 16.10 2.50 13.64
N SER A 135 15.44 1.68 14.46
CA SER A 135 16.15 0.68 15.28
C SER A 135 16.33 -0.65 14.55
N PHE A 136 17.49 -1.28 14.69
CA PHE A 136 17.66 -2.67 14.27
C PHE A 136 16.88 -3.63 15.19
N ASP A 137 16.04 -4.47 14.61
CA ASP A 137 15.32 -5.54 15.30
C ASP A 137 15.42 -6.83 14.47
N LYS A 138 15.82 -7.95 15.07
CA LYS A 138 15.91 -9.24 14.35
C LYS A 138 14.53 -9.82 14.00
N LYS A 139 13.45 -9.30 14.60
CA LYS A 139 12.09 -9.77 14.37
C LYS A 139 11.67 -9.54 12.92
N VAL A 140 11.06 -10.56 12.35
CA VAL A 140 10.37 -10.47 11.06
C VAL A 140 8.88 -10.42 11.33
N ILE A 141 8.22 -9.36 10.88
CA ILE A 141 6.76 -9.25 10.90
C ILE A 141 6.24 -10.11 9.75
N ARG A 142 5.42 -11.11 10.07
CA ARG A 142 4.83 -12.02 9.09
C ARG A 142 3.37 -11.65 8.89
N GLY A 143 2.98 -11.45 7.64
CA GLY A 143 1.58 -11.33 7.25
C GLY A 143 0.79 -12.63 7.45
N PRO A 144 -0.53 -12.59 7.23
CA PRO A 144 -1.39 -13.76 7.34
C PRO A 144 -1.04 -14.82 6.29
N LYS A 145 -1.59 -16.03 6.45
CA LYS A 145 -1.61 -17.01 5.36
C LYS A 145 -2.70 -16.60 4.38
N TYR A 146 -2.33 -16.42 3.12
CA TYR A 146 -3.26 -16.12 2.03
C TYR A 146 -3.82 -17.45 1.50
N PRO A 147 -5.13 -17.72 1.64
CA PRO A 147 -5.72 -18.95 1.13
C PRO A 147 -5.62 -19.00 -0.40
N ALA A 148 -5.57 -20.21 -0.93
CA ALA A 148 -5.85 -20.41 -2.34
C ALA A 148 -7.33 -20.10 -2.58
N THR A 149 -7.64 -19.37 -3.65
CA THR A 149 -9.00 -19.00 -3.99
C THR A 149 -9.55 -20.00 -5.00
N GLU A 150 -10.73 -20.56 -4.76
CA GLU A 150 -11.41 -21.48 -5.71
C GLU A 150 -12.06 -20.74 -6.90
N MET A 151 -11.90 -19.41 -6.98
CA MET A 151 -12.32 -18.52 -8.07
C MET A 151 -13.85 -18.46 -8.23
N LEU A 152 -14.55 -17.97 -7.21
CA LEU A 152 -16.00 -17.73 -7.28
C LEU A 152 -16.36 -16.55 -8.20
N GLU A 153 -15.58 -15.47 -8.13
CA GLU A 153 -15.79 -14.26 -8.92
C GLU A 153 -14.45 -13.81 -9.53
N GLN A 154 -14.46 -13.49 -10.82
CA GLN A 154 -13.28 -13.02 -11.56
C GLN A 154 -13.66 -11.85 -12.47
N LYS A 155 -12.80 -10.84 -12.52
CA LYS A 155 -12.88 -9.73 -13.46
C LYS A 155 -11.53 -9.51 -14.13
N GLU A 156 -11.54 -9.38 -15.45
CA GLU A 156 -10.33 -9.14 -16.24
C GLU A 156 -10.11 -7.65 -16.47
N PHE A 157 -8.85 -7.24 -16.44
CA PHE A 157 -8.44 -5.87 -16.69
C PHE A 157 -7.27 -5.86 -17.68
N GLN A 158 -7.40 -5.02 -18.70
CA GLN A 158 -6.28 -4.67 -19.57
C GLN A 158 -5.42 -3.64 -18.87
N ILE A 159 -4.10 -3.83 -18.92
CA ILE A 159 -3.14 -2.86 -18.40
C ILE A 159 -3.16 -1.64 -19.30
N ARG A 160 -3.37 -0.47 -18.71
CA ARG A 160 -3.49 0.81 -19.41
C ARG A 160 -2.22 1.62 -19.27
N PHE A 161 -2.03 2.57 -20.17
CA PHE A 161 -0.90 3.49 -20.13
C PHE A 161 -0.74 4.19 -18.76
N TYR A 162 -1.84 4.67 -18.17
CA TYR A 162 -1.83 5.35 -16.86
C TYR A 162 -1.78 4.40 -15.64
N ASP A 163 -1.71 3.09 -15.86
CA ASP A 163 -1.41 2.14 -14.80
C ASP A 163 0.10 2.03 -14.56
N LEU A 164 0.92 2.50 -15.51
CA LEU A 164 2.37 2.43 -15.46
C LEU A 164 2.99 3.64 -14.75
N ASP A 165 4.00 3.38 -13.94
CA ASP A 165 4.86 4.40 -13.32
C ASP A 165 6.00 4.84 -14.24
N MET A 166 6.83 5.78 -13.76
CA MET A 166 8.00 6.27 -14.51
C MET A 166 9.06 5.19 -14.79
N ASN A 167 9.01 4.06 -14.07
CA ASN A 167 9.90 2.92 -14.30
C ASN A 167 9.35 1.95 -15.35
N GLY A 168 8.14 2.20 -15.89
CA GLY A 168 7.45 1.34 -16.84
C GLY A 168 6.80 0.11 -16.19
N HIS A 169 6.67 0.09 -14.86
CA HIS A 169 6.00 -0.98 -14.13
C HIS A 169 4.60 -0.54 -13.71
N VAL A 170 3.70 -1.50 -13.52
CA VAL A 170 2.40 -1.18 -12.92
C VAL A 170 2.60 -0.59 -11.53
N ASN A 171 2.01 0.58 -11.27
CA ASN A 171 2.07 1.23 -9.97
C ASN A 171 1.38 0.35 -8.90
N ASN A 172 2.03 0.23 -7.74
CA ASN A 172 1.57 -0.60 -6.62
C ASN A 172 0.12 -0.32 -6.17
N SER A 173 -0.37 0.93 -6.29
CA SER A 173 -1.74 1.29 -5.92
C SER A 173 -2.80 0.69 -6.86
N LYS A 174 -2.44 0.40 -8.12
CA LYS A 174 -3.35 -0.16 -9.14
C LYS A 174 -3.83 -1.56 -8.81
N TYR A 175 -3.02 -2.31 -8.07
CA TYR A 175 -3.44 -3.61 -7.57
C TYR A 175 -4.68 -3.51 -6.67
N LEU A 176 -4.76 -2.46 -5.84
CA LEU A 176 -5.96 -2.21 -5.04
C LEU A 176 -7.14 -1.74 -5.89
N ASP A 177 -6.91 -0.93 -6.92
CA ASP A 177 -7.98 -0.58 -7.88
C ASP A 177 -8.63 -1.86 -8.44
N TRP A 178 -7.83 -2.84 -8.90
CA TRP A 178 -8.33 -4.11 -9.43
C TRP A 178 -9.00 -5.01 -8.38
N ILE A 179 -8.48 -5.01 -7.15
CA ILE A 179 -9.06 -5.75 -6.01
C ILE A 179 -10.46 -5.20 -5.69
N PHE A 180 -10.59 -3.87 -5.58
CA PHE A 180 -11.88 -3.24 -5.26
C PHE A 180 -12.86 -3.38 -6.43
N GLU A 181 -12.42 -3.13 -7.66
CA GLU A 181 -13.27 -3.22 -8.86
C GLU A 181 -13.89 -4.60 -9.11
N ALA A 182 -13.28 -5.68 -8.60
CA ALA A 182 -13.83 -7.03 -8.68
C ALA A 182 -15.05 -7.25 -7.77
N LEU A 183 -15.20 -6.46 -6.70
CA LEU A 183 -16.32 -6.58 -5.75
C LEU A 183 -17.62 -5.93 -6.27
N GLY A 184 -17.48 -4.99 -7.21
CA GLY A 184 -18.59 -4.28 -7.83
C GLY A 184 -19.18 -3.16 -6.96
N VAL A 185 -19.84 -2.20 -7.63
CA VAL A 185 -20.36 -0.98 -7.02
C VAL A 185 -21.35 -1.26 -5.90
N ALA A 186 -22.31 -2.17 -6.11
CA ALA A 186 -23.35 -2.47 -5.11
C ALA A 186 -22.77 -2.92 -3.75
N PHE A 187 -21.68 -3.70 -3.78
CA PHE A 187 -21.01 -4.14 -2.55
C PHE A 187 -20.24 -2.99 -1.90
N LEU A 188 -19.39 -2.29 -2.68
CA LEU A 188 -18.54 -1.20 -2.21
C LEU A 188 -19.33 0.01 -1.70
N THR A 189 -20.57 0.20 -2.16
CA THR A 189 -21.45 1.25 -1.62
C THR A 189 -21.94 0.94 -0.21
N SER A 190 -22.01 -0.33 0.22
CA SER A 190 -22.55 -0.71 1.54
C SER A 190 -21.53 -1.31 2.50
N HIS A 191 -20.29 -1.51 2.06
CA HIS A 191 -19.24 -2.15 2.83
C HIS A 191 -17.94 -1.34 2.74
N VAL A 192 -17.38 -1.02 3.91
CA VAL A 192 -16.11 -0.30 4.02
C VAL A 192 -15.06 -1.23 4.63
N PRO A 193 -13.80 -1.23 4.15
CA PRO A 193 -12.74 -2.02 4.75
C PRO A 193 -12.47 -1.59 6.19
N ARG A 194 -12.32 -2.57 7.08
CA ARG A 194 -11.86 -2.41 8.46
C ARG A 194 -10.39 -2.80 8.60
N LYS A 195 -9.97 -3.85 7.90
CA LYS A 195 -8.58 -4.31 7.88
C LYS A 195 -8.21 -4.79 6.49
N ILE A 196 -7.00 -4.46 6.04
CA ILE A 196 -6.44 -4.94 4.78
C ILE A 196 -5.05 -5.48 5.03
N ASN A 197 -4.82 -6.72 4.64
CA ASN A 197 -3.48 -7.27 4.48
C ASN A 197 -3.23 -7.47 2.99
N LEU A 198 -2.28 -6.75 2.41
CA LEU A 198 -1.91 -6.81 1.00
C LEU A 198 -0.46 -7.25 0.86
N LYS A 199 -0.20 -8.18 -0.04
CA LYS A 199 1.14 -8.66 -0.36
C LYS A 199 1.38 -8.63 -1.85
N TYR A 200 2.49 -8.02 -2.24
CA TYR A 200 3.02 -8.05 -3.60
C TYR A 200 3.94 -9.27 -3.75
N VAL A 201 3.69 -10.08 -4.77
CA VAL A 201 4.42 -11.33 -5.04
C VAL A 201 5.34 -11.15 -6.23
N LYS A 202 4.83 -10.58 -7.33
CA LYS A 202 5.58 -10.30 -8.56
C LYS A 202 5.03 -9.06 -9.25
N GLU A 203 5.92 -8.27 -9.82
CA GLU A 203 5.57 -7.16 -10.70
C GLU A 203 4.76 -7.66 -11.90
N VAL A 204 3.71 -6.92 -12.26
CA VAL A 204 3.00 -7.06 -13.54
C VAL A 204 3.77 -6.24 -14.59
N ARG A 205 4.04 -6.84 -15.75
CA ARG A 205 4.73 -6.17 -16.86
C ARG A 205 3.80 -5.22 -17.61
N SER A 206 4.36 -4.32 -18.41
CA SER A 206 3.65 -3.23 -19.08
C SER A 206 2.60 -3.66 -20.12
N ASP A 207 2.56 -4.94 -20.48
CA ASP A 207 1.68 -5.51 -21.49
C ASP A 207 0.86 -6.68 -20.95
N GLY A 208 -0.40 -6.75 -21.40
CA GLY A 208 -1.26 -7.90 -21.18
C GLY A 208 -2.48 -7.63 -20.31
N THR A 209 -3.08 -8.74 -19.90
CA THR A 209 -4.32 -8.80 -19.13
C THR A 209 -4.02 -9.38 -17.75
N ILE A 210 -4.65 -8.82 -16.72
CA ILE A 210 -4.68 -9.42 -15.40
C ILE A 210 -6.09 -9.89 -15.08
N ALA A 211 -6.18 -10.95 -14.28
CA ALA A 211 -7.41 -11.42 -13.66
C ALA A 211 -7.39 -11.04 -12.17
N SER A 212 -8.39 -10.28 -11.74
CA SER A 212 -8.68 -10.07 -10.32
C SER A 212 -9.68 -11.13 -9.87
N CYS A 213 -9.24 -12.06 -9.04
CA CYS A 213 -10.05 -13.15 -8.50
C CYS A 213 -10.40 -12.84 -7.05
N VAL A 214 -11.66 -13.03 -6.70
CA VAL A 214 -12.15 -12.82 -5.33
C VAL A 214 -13.01 -13.99 -4.86
N GLU A 215 -12.84 -14.33 -3.60
CA GLU A 215 -13.70 -15.23 -2.84
C GLU A 215 -14.13 -14.54 -1.56
N ARG A 216 -15.44 -14.62 -1.26
CA ARG A 216 -16.06 -13.91 -0.15
C ARG A 216 -16.73 -14.90 0.79
N GLU A 217 -16.44 -14.75 2.07
CA GLU A 217 -17.08 -15.50 3.15
C GLU A 217 -17.53 -14.50 4.23
N GLY A 218 -18.82 -14.20 4.26
CA GLY A 218 -19.38 -13.20 5.19
C GLY A 218 -18.79 -11.81 4.99
N LEU A 219 -18.12 -11.28 6.01
CA LEU A 219 -17.46 -9.97 6.01
C LEU A 219 -15.95 -10.07 5.73
N VAL A 220 -15.50 -11.17 5.16
CA VAL A 220 -14.09 -11.36 4.75
C VAL A 220 -14.04 -11.67 3.26
N SER A 221 -13.08 -11.06 2.57
CA SER A 221 -12.80 -11.36 1.16
C SER A 221 -11.32 -11.66 0.97
N SER A 222 -11.03 -12.76 0.27
CA SER A 222 -9.70 -13.16 -0.15
C SER A 222 -9.53 -12.87 -1.65
N HIS A 223 -8.39 -12.28 -2.01
CA HIS A 223 -8.13 -11.77 -3.36
C HIS A 223 -6.82 -12.28 -3.91
N GLN A 224 -6.79 -12.53 -5.22
CA GLN A 224 -5.58 -12.82 -5.97
C GLN A 224 -5.58 -12.06 -7.30
N ILE A 225 -4.50 -11.32 -7.55
CA ILE A 225 -4.23 -10.74 -8.87
C ILE A 225 -3.33 -11.70 -9.64
N ARG A 226 -3.80 -12.18 -10.80
CA ARG A 226 -3.15 -13.24 -11.58
C ARG A 226 -2.95 -12.83 -13.03
N SER A 227 -1.95 -13.43 -13.67
CA SER A 227 -1.81 -13.49 -15.13
C SER A 227 -1.30 -14.88 -15.52
N ASP A 228 -1.01 -15.10 -16.79
CA ASP A 228 -0.35 -16.31 -17.28
C ASP A 228 1.02 -16.57 -16.61
N ALA A 229 1.66 -15.54 -16.07
CA ALA A 229 2.92 -15.64 -15.33
C ALA A 229 2.75 -16.06 -13.85
N GLY A 230 1.52 -16.24 -13.39
CA GLY A 230 1.15 -16.66 -12.05
C GLY A 230 0.54 -15.54 -11.19
N ILE A 231 0.71 -15.66 -9.87
CA ILE A 231 0.16 -14.70 -8.89
C ILE A 231 1.10 -13.50 -8.76
N HIS A 232 0.54 -12.30 -8.84
CA HIS A 232 1.24 -11.03 -8.72
C HIS A 232 0.99 -10.31 -7.40
N ALA A 233 -0.23 -10.42 -6.85
CA ALA A 233 -0.55 -9.91 -5.53
C ALA A 233 -1.63 -10.76 -4.86
N GLN A 234 -1.67 -10.71 -3.54
CA GLN A 234 -2.69 -11.36 -2.71
C GLN A 234 -3.18 -10.38 -1.66
N ALA A 235 -4.47 -10.38 -1.37
CA ALA A 235 -5.02 -9.59 -0.29
C ALA A 235 -6.08 -10.34 0.53
N ILE A 236 -6.17 -10.00 1.81
CA ILE A 236 -7.30 -10.36 2.67
C ILE A 236 -7.86 -9.05 3.19
N ILE A 237 -9.18 -8.86 3.03
CA ILE A 237 -9.88 -7.67 3.50
C ILE A 237 -10.99 -8.11 4.44
N GLU A 238 -10.98 -7.56 5.66
CA GLU A 238 -12.09 -7.62 6.59
C GLU A 238 -12.93 -6.36 6.42
N TRP A 239 -14.25 -6.53 6.34
CA TRP A 239 -15.21 -5.49 6.05
C TRP A 239 -16.10 -5.19 7.26
N ARG A 240 -16.67 -3.99 7.25
CA ARG A 240 -17.84 -3.64 8.06
C ARG A 240 -18.94 -3.14 7.13
N LYS A 241 -20.19 -3.34 7.52
CA LYS A 241 -21.32 -2.71 6.86
C LYS A 241 -21.43 -1.26 7.31
N GLU A 242 -21.61 -0.36 6.37
CA GLU A 242 -22.10 0.99 6.66
C GLU A 242 -23.56 1.06 6.25
N GLU A 243 -24.41 1.47 7.20
CA GLU A 243 -25.78 1.85 6.88
C GLU A 243 -25.72 3.18 6.15
N ASN A 244 -25.65 3.15 4.82
CA ASN A 244 -25.79 4.38 4.07
C ASN A 244 -27.17 4.97 4.31
N HIS A 245 -27.20 6.18 4.86
CA HIS A 245 -28.32 7.09 4.71
C HIS A 245 -28.32 7.58 3.25
N VAL A 246 -28.94 6.81 2.36
CA VAL A 246 -29.46 7.36 1.09
C VAL A 246 -30.90 7.79 1.31
#